data_AF-A6TRE4-F1
#
_entry.id   AF-A6TRE4-F1
#
_cell.length_a   1.000
_cell.length_b   1.000
_cell.length_c   1.000
_cell.angle_alpha   90.00
_cell.angle_beta   90.00
_cell.angle_gamma   90.00
#
_symmetry.space_group_name_H-M   'P 1'
#
loop_
_entity.id
_entity.type
_entity.pdbx_description
1 polymer ?
#
loop_
_entity_poly.entity_id
_entity_poly.type
_entity_poly.pdbx_seq_one_letter_code
_entity_poly.pdbx_strand_id
1 'polypeptide(L)' 'MKGFNKLTKEQQDILIRTNIKHKAGVGTDYKDGWTPVKVSPLGENLKVVFKNGEWLHYTPSGQWY' A
#
# COMPACT_ATOMS: atom_id res chain seq x y z
N MET A 1 -5.64 -8.34 5.33
CA MET A 1 -5.21 -6.95 5.59
C MET A 1 -6.37 -6.15 6.17
N LYS A 2 -6.15 -5.43 7.27
CA LYS A 2 -7.21 -4.63 7.93
C LYS A 2 -7.56 -3.39 7.10
N GLY A 3 -8.84 -3.09 6.95
CA GLY A 3 -9.33 -1.86 6.29
C GLY A 3 -9.53 -1.95 4.77
N PHE A 4 -9.05 -3.01 4.10
CA PHE A 4 -9.22 -3.18 2.64
C PHE A 4 -10.67 -3.18 2.19
N ASN A 5 -11.54 -3.92 2.89
CA ASN A 5 -12.96 -4.04 2.55
C ASN A 5 -13.74 -2.73 2.78
N LYS A 6 -13.13 -1.71 3.41
CA LYS A 6 -13.72 -0.38 3.61
C LYS A 6 -13.35 0.60 2.49
N LEU A 7 -12.45 0.21 1.59
CA LEU A 7 -12.04 1.01 0.44
C LEU A 7 -13.05 0.88 -0.71
N THR A 8 -13.21 1.94 -1.49
CA THR A 8 -13.89 1.88 -2.79
C THR A 8 -13.12 0.96 -3.75
N LYS A 9 -13.75 0.51 -4.84
CA LYS A 9 -13.04 -0.28 -5.88
C LYS A 9 -11.81 0.44 -6.41
N GLU A 10 -11.94 1.73 -6.74
CA GLU A 10 -10.84 2.56 -7.23
C GLU A 10 -9.67 2.61 -6.23
N GLN A 11 -9.97 2.75 -4.94
CA GLN A 11 -8.97 2.71 -3.89
C GLN A 11 -8.31 1.32 -3.75
N GLN A 12 -9.07 0.24 -3.89
CA GLN A 12 -8.49 -1.10 -3.92
C GLN A 12 -7.53 -1.28 -5.11
N ASP A 13 -7.89 -0.75 -6.28
CA ASP A 13 -7.05 -0.79 -7.48
C ASP A 13 -5.77 0.02 -7.31
N ILE A 14 -5.86 1.21 -6.71
CA ILE A 14 -4.69 2.01 -6.31
C ILE A 14 -3.77 1.21 -5.40
N LEU A 15 -4.32 0.57 -4.38
CA LEU A 15 -3.52 -0.23 -3.46
C LEU A 15 -2.80 -1.38 -4.16
N ILE A 16 -3.52 -2.16 -4.96
CA ILE A 16 -2.98 -3.34 -5.64
C ILE A 16 -1.86 -2.94 -6.61
N ARG A 17 -2.12 -1.99 -7.51
CA ARG A 17 -1.14 -1.63 -8.55
C ARG A 17 0.10 -0.95 -7.96
N THR A 18 -0.05 -0.11 -6.94
CA THR A 18 1.09 0.56 -6.30
C THR A 18 1.90 -0.43 -5.47
N ASN A 19 1.24 -1.34 -4.75
CA ASN A 19 1.93 -2.37 -3.97
C ASN A 19 2.75 -3.31 -4.86
N ILE A 20 2.26 -3.67 -6.06
CA ILE A 20 3.02 -4.49 -7.01
C ILE A 20 4.31 -3.78 -7.43
N LYS A 21 4.23 -2.50 -7.81
CA LYS A 21 5.40 -1.69 -8.21
C LYS A 21 6.39 -1.54 -7.05
N HIS A 22 5.88 -1.19 -5.88
CA HIS A 22 6.67 -1.05 -4.68
C HIS A 22 7.40 -2.35 -4.31
N LYS A 23 6.70 -3.49 -4.30
CA LYS A 23 7.29 -4.82 -4.05
C LYS A 23 8.33 -5.24 -5.11
N ALA A 24 8.22 -4.74 -6.33
CA ALA A 24 9.22 -4.97 -7.37
C ALA A 24 10.48 -4.11 -7.17
N GLY A 25 10.33 -2.92 -6.59
CA GLY A 25 11.44 -2.00 -6.31
C GLY A 25 12.21 -2.32 -5.03
N VAL A 26 11.55 -2.87 -4.01
CA VAL A 26 12.20 -3.32 -2.78
C VAL A 26 12.90 -4.67 -3.03
N GLY A 27 14.20 -4.73 -2.78
CA GLY A 27 15.03 -5.91 -2.97
C GLY A 27 14.48 -7.16 -2.27
N THR A 28 14.90 -8.35 -2.71
CA THR A 28 14.37 -9.65 -2.25
C THR A 28 14.38 -9.83 -0.74
N ASP A 29 15.40 -9.31 -0.06
CA ASP A 29 15.64 -9.54 1.37
C ASP A 29 14.62 -8.84 2.27
N TYR A 30 13.95 -7.80 1.76
CA TYR A 30 12.99 -6.99 2.52
C TYR A 30 11.53 -7.27 2.15
N LYS A 31 11.27 -8.15 1.18
CA LYS A 31 9.93 -8.33 0.58
C LYS A 31 8.85 -8.75 1.57
N ASP A 32 9.17 -9.54 2.59
CA ASP A 32 8.17 -9.92 3.59
C ASP A 32 7.78 -8.73 4.48
N GLY A 33 8.75 -7.91 4.89
CA GLY A 33 8.55 -6.71 5.69
C GLY A 33 7.61 -5.69 5.01
N TRP A 34 7.68 -5.61 3.68
CA TRP A 34 6.82 -4.77 2.84
C TRP A 34 5.45 -5.39 2.50
N THR A 35 5.00 -6.39 3.24
CA THR A 35 3.63 -6.91 3.12
C THR A 35 2.65 -5.99 3.86
N PRO A 36 1.63 -5.42 3.17
CA PRO A 36 0.63 -4.57 3.82
C PRO A 36 -0.19 -5.31 4.89
N VAL A 37 -0.28 -4.74 6.09
CA VAL A 37 -1.09 -5.28 7.21
C VAL A 37 -2.34 -4.46 7.49
N LYS A 38 -2.29 -3.14 7.21
CA LYS A 38 -3.41 -2.22 7.40
C LYS A 38 -3.42 -1.17 6.29
N VAL A 39 -4.62 -0.80 5.84
CA VAL A 39 -4.83 0.31 4.92
C VAL A 39 -6.00 1.16 5.39
N SER A 40 -5.91 2.47 5.17
CA SER A 40 -7.00 3.42 5.39
C SER A 40 -6.99 4.55 4.36
N PRO A 41 -8.16 5.06 3.96
CA PRO A 41 -8.24 6.22 3.07
C PRO A 41 -7.65 7.46 3.76
N LEU A 42 -6.99 8.32 2.98
CA LEU A 42 -6.45 9.61 3.40
C LEU A 42 -6.65 10.62 2.28
N GLY A 43 -7.83 11.23 2.21
CA GLY A 43 -8.24 12.02 1.06
C GLY A 43 -8.26 11.16 -0.19
N GLU A 44 -7.57 11.61 -1.24
CA GLU A 44 -7.39 10.86 -2.49
C GLU A 44 -6.32 9.77 -2.40
N ASN A 45 -5.47 9.81 -1.36
CA ASN A 45 -4.39 8.87 -1.14
C ASN A 45 -4.83 7.73 -0.20
N LEU A 46 -3.95 6.74 -0.05
CA LEU A 46 -4.08 5.67 0.94
C LEU A 46 -2.91 5.70 1.89
N LYS A 47 -3.19 5.59 3.19
CA LYS A 47 -2.16 5.25 4.16
C LYS A 47 -2.05 3.74 4.28
N VAL A 48 -0.88 3.19 3.94
CA VAL A 48 -0.60 1.75 3.97
C VAL A 48 0.46 1.48 5.04
N VAL A 49 0.15 0.59 5.98
CA VAL A 49 1.08 0.15 7.04
C VAL A 49 1.53 -1.27 6.72
N PHE A 50 2.83 -1.52 6.86
CA PHE A 50 3.47 -2.79 6.51
C PHE A 50 3.90 -3.60 7.73
N LYS A 51 4.27 -4.87 7.52
CA LYS A 51 4.70 -5.78 8.59
C LYS A 51 5.94 -5.28 9.34
N ASN A 52 6.86 -4.61 8.66
CA ASN A 52 8.07 -4.03 9.27
C ASN A 52 7.79 -2.83 10.19
N GLY A 53 6.52 -2.40 10.33
CA GLY A 53 6.12 -1.26 11.15
C GLY A 53 6.16 0.09 10.42
N GLU A 54 6.74 0.13 9.22
CA GLU A 54 6.74 1.33 8.39
C GLU A 54 5.38 1.55 7.74
N TRP A 55 5.17 2.77 7.27
CA TRP A 55 3.97 3.15 6.56
C TRP A 55 4.29 4.14 5.43
N LEU A 56 3.52 4.07 4.36
CA LEU A 56 3.68 4.92 3.18
C LEU A 56 2.32 5.45 2.74
N HIS A 57 2.32 6.59 2.05
CA HIS A 57 1.17 7.12 1.34
C HIS A 57 1.18 6.65 -0.10
N TYR A 58 0.16 5.92 -0.54
CA TYR A 58 -0.01 5.54 -1.94
C TYR A 58 -0.93 6.52 -2.65
N THR A 59 -0.48 7.02 -3.81
CA THR A 59 -1.21 8.04 -4.57
C THR A 59 -2.08 7.47 -5.70
N PRO A 60 -3.07 8.23 -6.19
CA PRO A 60 -3.80 7.92 -7.43
C PRO A 60 -2.92 7.85 -8.68
N SER A 61 -1.70 8.38 -8.68
CA SER A 61 -0.76 8.22 -9.79
C SER A 61 0.07 6.94 -9.70
N GLY A 62 -0.05 6.18 -8.60
CA GLY A 62 0.70 4.96 -8.36
C GLY A 62 2.12 5.19 -7.84
N GLN A 63 2.33 6.34 -7.20
CA GLN A 63 3.56 6.72 -6.51
C GLN A 63 3.40 6.50 -5.00
N TRP A 64 4.50 6.51 -4.27
CA TRP A 64 4.50 6.44 -2.81
C TRP A 64 5.55 7.35 -2.17
N TYR A 65 5.28 7.78 -0.93
CA TYR A 65 6.17 8.57 -0.08
C TYR A 65 5.89 8.34 1.41
#